data_AF-A0A6P6RHU7-F1
#
_entry.id   AF-A0A6P6RHU7-F1
#
_cell.length_a   1.000
_cell.length_b   1.000
_cell.length_c   1.000
_cell.angle_alpha   90.00
_cell.angle_beta   90.00
_cell.angle_gamma   90.00
#
_symmetry.space_group_name_H-M   'P 1'
#
loop_
_entity.id
_entity.type
_entity.pdbx_description
1 polymer ?
#
loop_
_entity_poly.entity_id
_entity_poly.type
_entity_poly.pdbx_seq_one_letter_code
_entity_poly.pdbx_strand_id
1 'polypeptide(L)'
;MMSTLFYPIITFVLLLVCVSYWGITALYLATSGAPVYKVVAMNTSQGDCSVIRANQTCDPETFNSTQYPTCPSASCVFINYNSEGLLQRNLFNLQIYNVFAFLWCVNFVIALGHCTLAGAFGSYYWAFTKPADIPTFPLIQSFMRALRYHVGSLAFGALILTLVQMVRIILEYLDHKFKEAQNPCTRFIMCCLKCCFWCLEKFIKFINRNAYIMIAIYGKNFCVSAKNAFSLLMRNIVRVVVLDKVTDLLLFFGKLLVVGGVGVLAFFFFSGRIQTPGTTFQTAALNYYWMPIITVVFGAYMIAHGFFSVYNMGVDTLFLCFLEDLERNDGSPQKPYFMSKNLMKILNKKNKAPKTD
;
A
#
# COMPACT_ATOMS: atom_id res chain seq x y z
N MET A 1 15.47 -12.79 14.14
CA MET A 1 15.83 -11.58 13.37
C MET A 1 14.91 -10.46 13.80
N MET A 2 15.28 -9.65 14.80
CA MET A 2 14.39 -8.62 15.36
C MET A 2 14.21 -7.42 14.42
N SER A 3 15.19 -7.15 13.55
CA SER A 3 15.16 -6.02 12.61
C SER A 3 14.04 -6.06 11.59
N THR A 4 13.54 -7.25 11.22
CA THR A 4 12.43 -7.38 10.26
C THR A 4 11.11 -6.83 10.82
N LEU A 5 10.93 -6.82 12.13
CA LEU A 5 9.73 -6.28 12.79
C LEU A 5 9.58 -4.78 12.55
N PHE A 6 10.68 -4.04 12.37
CA PHE A 6 10.65 -2.60 12.12
C PHE A 6 10.54 -2.24 10.63
N TYR A 7 10.57 -3.23 9.72
CA TYR A 7 10.44 -2.99 8.29
C TYR A 7 9.15 -2.25 7.87
N PRO A 8 7.98 -2.41 8.54
CA PRO A 8 6.78 -1.63 8.24
C PRO A 8 6.99 -0.13 8.34
N ILE A 9 7.92 0.35 9.18
CA ILE A 9 8.27 1.77 9.27
C ILE A 9 8.92 2.23 7.97
N ILE A 10 9.85 1.44 7.42
CA ILE A 10 10.49 1.73 6.13
C ILE A 10 9.44 1.76 5.02
N THR A 11 8.55 0.75 4.97
CA THR A 11 7.44 0.72 4.00
C THR A 11 6.54 1.94 4.15
N PHE A 12 6.20 2.34 5.38
CA PHE A 12 5.37 3.51 5.65
C PHE A 12 6.02 4.81 5.15
N VAL A 13 7.30 5.02 5.44
CA VAL A 13 8.05 6.18 4.96
C VAL A 13 8.08 6.22 3.42
N LEU A 14 8.35 5.09 2.77
CA LEU A 14 8.36 5.01 1.31
C LEU A 14 6.97 5.30 0.71
N LEU A 15 5.89 4.81 1.33
CA LEU A 15 4.53 5.10 0.90
C LEU A 15 4.16 6.58 1.09
N LEU A 16 4.60 7.21 2.18
CA LEU A 16 4.43 8.66 2.37
C LEU A 16 5.15 9.46 1.29
N VAL A 17 6.36 9.04 0.90
CA VAL A 17 7.07 9.64 -0.24
C VAL A 17 6.25 9.49 -1.53
N CYS A 18 5.68 8.32 -1.81
CA CYS A 18 4.81 8.13 -2.97
C CYS A 18 3.55 9.04 -2.95
N VAL A 19 2.88 9.14 -1.80
CA VAL A 19 1.67 9.97 -1.63
C VAL A 19 2.01 11.46 -1.79
N SER A 20 3.09 11.92 -1.16
CA SER A 20 3.54 13.31 -1.26
C SER A 20 3.93 13.66 -2.69
N TYR A 21 4.71 12.81 -3.36
CA TYR A 21 5.10 13.02 -4.77
C TYR A 21 3.89 13.09 -5.70
N TRP A 22 2.92 12.17 -5.54
CA TRP A 22 1.67 12.21 -6.30
C TRP A 22 0.87 13.49 -6.06
N GLY A 23 0.70 13.90 -4.80
CA GLY A 23 -0.07 15.08 -4.42
C GLY A 23 0.58 16.38 -4.93
N ILE A 24 1.90 16.49 -4.81
CA ILE A 24 2.68 17.61 -5.35
C ILE A 24 2.54 17.66 -6.88
N THR A 25 2.70 16.54 -7.57
CA THR A 25 2.55 16.46 -9.02
C THR A 25 1.12 16.81 -9.46
N ALA A 26 0.11 16.33 -8.74
CA ALA A 26 -1.30 16.64 -9.00
C ALA A 26 -1.58 18.14 -8.85
N LEU A 27 -1.02 18.78 -7.81
CA LEU A 27 -1.15 20.21 -7.55
C LEU A 27 -0.45 21.05 -8.65
N TYR A 28 0.78 20.70 -9.01
CA TYR A 28 1.49 21.38 -10.10
C TYR A 28 0.77 21.23 -11.44
N LEU A 29 0.25 20.04 -11.75
CA LEU A 29 -0.56 19.84 -12.96
C LEU A 29 -1.83 20.71 -12.94
N ALA A 30 -2.53 20.78 -11.80
CA ALA A 30 -3.74 21.58 -11.63
C ALA A 30 -3.50 23.11 -11.73
N THR A 31 -2.28 23.57 -11.39
CA THR A 31 -1.91 25.00 -11.34
C THR A 31 -1.01 25.45 -12.49
N SER A 32 -0.69 24.56 -13.43
CA SER A 32 0.24 24.80 -14.55
C SER A 32 -0.20 25.85 -15.58
N GLY A 33 -1.46 26.32 -15.56
CA GLY A 33 -1.94 27.36 -16.47
C GLY A 33 -1.52 28.75 -16.00
N ALA A 34 -1.46 29.72 -16.93
CA ALA A 34 -1.32 31.12 -16.53
C ALA A 34 -2.58 31.57 -15.77
N PRO A 35 -2.47 32.27 -14.62
CA PRO A 35 -3.64 32.74 -13.89
C PRO A 35 -4.38 33.80 -14.72
N VAL A 36 -5.69 33.61 -14.90
CA VAL A 36 -6.57 34.55 -15.59
C VAL A 36 -7.33 35.35 -14.53
N TYR A 37 -7.05 36.64 -14.48
CA TYR A 37 -7.79 37.58 -13.64
C TYR A 37 -8.81 38.35 -14.48
N LYS A 38 -9.99 38.56 -13.92
CA LYS A 38 -11.05 39.33 -14.56
C LYS A 38 -11.56 40.43 -13.63
N VAL A 39 -12.04 41.51 -14.24
CA VAL A 39 -12.69 42.58 -13.50
C VAL A 39 -14.10 42.13 -13.11
N VAL A 40 -14.40 42.14 -11.82
CA VAL A 40 -15.70 41.76 -11.27
C VAL A 40 -16.18 42.86 -10.32
N ALA A 41 -17.49 43.14 -10.35
CA ALA A 41 -18.13 43.99 -9.35
C ALA A 41 -18.41 43.19 -8.07
N MET A 42 -17.76 43.54 -6.96
CA MET A 42 -17.97 42.86 -5.67
C MET A 42 -19.35 43.16 -5.07
N ASN A 43 -19.91 44.34 -5.39
CA ASN A 43 -21.22 44.75 -4.93
C ASN A 43 -21.95 45.51 -6.04
N THR A 44 -22.92 44.85 -6.68
CA THR A 44 -23.72 45.39 -7.77
C THR A 44 -24.77 46.42 -7.33
N SER A 45 -24.95 46.63 -6.01
CA SER A 45 -25.88 47.62 -5.47
C SER A 45 -25.25 49.01 -5.22
N GLN A 46 -23.92 49.11 -5.27
CA GLN A 46 -23.17 50.37 -5.12
C GLN A 46 -22.75 50.90 -6.50
N GLY A 47 -23.64 51.66 -7.15
CA GLY A 47 -23.36 52.34 -8.42
C GLY A 47 -23.83 51.59 -9.68
N ASP A 48 -23.58 52.18 -10.84
CA ASP A 48 -23.93 51.60 -12.14
C ASP A 48 -22.74 50.78 -12.70
N CYS A 49 -22.73 49.50 -12.34
CA CYS A 49 -21.70 48.54 -12.77
C CYS A 49 -22.02 47.86 -14.12
N SER A 50 -22.97 48.37 -14.90
CA SER A 50 -23.34 47.83 -16.22
C SER A 50 -22.21 47.87 -17.27
N VAL A 51 -21.19 48.71 -17.02
CA VAL A 51 -20.03 48.90 -17.91
C VAL A 51 -19.05 47.72 -17.86
N ILE A 52 -19.05 46.93 -16.76
CA ILE A 52 -18.12 45.80 -16.61
C ILE A 52 -18.62 44.61 -17.42
N ARG A 53 -17.92 44.31 -18.52
CA ARG A 53 -18.15 43.09 -19.30
C ARG A 53 -17.43 41.93 -18.61
N ALA A 54 -18.13 40.84 -18.31
CA ALA A 54 -17.60 39.64 -17.62
C ALA A 54 -16.41 38.93 -18.32
N ASN A 55 -15.94 39.44 -19.46
CA ASN A 55 -14.78 38.94 -20.22
C ASN A 55 -13.58 39.89 -20.24
N GLN A 56 -13.62 41.05 -19.57
CA GLN A 56 -12.43 41.90 -19.45
C GLN A 56 -11.42 41.25 -18.50
N THR A 57 -10.25 40.91 -19.06
CA THR A 57 -9.09 40.46 -18.29
C THR A 57 -8.36 41.67 -17.70
N CYS A 58 -7.78 41.49 -16.52
CA CYS A 58 -6.99 42.51 -15.84
C CYS A 58 -5.67 41.93 -15.34
N ASP A 59 -4.72 42.79 -15.03
CA ASP A 59 -3.50 42.42 -14.31
C ASP A 59 -3.60 43.00 -12.89
N PRO A 60 -3.52 42.17 -11.83
CA PRO A 60 -3.63 42.63 -10.45
C PRO A 60 -2.55 43.64 -10.05
N GLU A 61 -1.37 43.63 -10.66
CA GLU A 61 -0.29 44.56 -10.30
C GLU A 61 -0.52 45.97 -10.87
N THR A 62 -1.20 46.08 -12.01
CA THR A 62 -1.47 47.36 -12.68
C THR A 62 -2.91 47.83 -12.54
N PHE A 63 -3.77 47.06 -11.86
CA PHE A 63 -5.19 47.36 -11.75
C PHE A 63 -5.42 48.62 -10.90
N ASN A 64 -6.16 49.59 -11.46
CA ASN A 64 -6.55 50.79 -10.75
C ASN A 64 -8.07 50.97 -10.79
N SER A 65 -8.71 50.99 -9.62
CA SER A 65 -10.16 51.14 -9.49
C SER A 65 -10.69 52.47 -10.02
N THR A 66 -9.84 53.50 -10.14
CA THR A 66 -10.23 54.80 -10.69
C THR A 66 -10.56 54.75 -12.19
N GLN A 67 -10.17 53.69 -12.90
CA GLN A 67 -10.55 53.48 -14.30
C GLN A 67 -12.04 53.14 -14.45
N TYR A 68 -12.74 52.80 -13.35
CA TYR A 68 -14.16 52.46 -13.33
C TYR A 68 -14.95 53.41 -12.41
N PRO A 69 -15.07 54.71 -12.77
CA PRO A 69 -15.67 55.73 -11.90
C PRO A 69 -17.16 55.48 -11.60
N THR A 70 -17.86 54.74 -12.44
CA THR A 70 -19.28 54.39 -12.24
C THR A 70 -19.51 53.17 -11.33
N CYS A 71 -18.45 52.38 -11.06
CA CYS A 71 -18.51 51.17 -10.26
C CYS A 71 -17.35 51.14 -9.24
N PRO A 72 -17.50 51.78 -8.08
CA PRO A 72 -16.46 51.82 -7.04
C PRO A 72 -16.16 50.43 -6.44
N SER A 73 -17.03 49.44 -6.66
CA SER A 73 -16.85 48.06 -6.21
C SER A 73 -16.10 47.16 -7.22
N ALA A 74 -15.53 47.73 -8.29
CA ALA A 74 -14.74 47.01 -9.28
C ALA A 74 -13.42 46.50 -8.68
N SER A 75 -13.17 45.20 -8.82
CA SER A 75 -11.95 44.55 -8.35
C SER A 75 -11.43 43.55 -9.38
N CYS A 76 -10.10 43.43 -9.47
CA CYS A 76 -9.44 42.42 -10.30
C CYS A 76 -9.29 41.12 -9.50
N VAL A 77 -10.04 40.08 -9.88
CA VAL A 77 -10.12 38.83 -9.11
C VAL A 77 -9.65 37.66 -9.96
N PHE A 78 -8.93 36.73 -9.35
CA PHE A 78 -8.57 35.46 -9.97
C PHE A 78 -9.83 34.64 -10.24
N ILE A 79 -10.00 34.19 -11.48
CA ILE A 79 -11.14 33.35 -11.87
C ILE A 79 -10.71 31.90 -12.06
N ASN A 80 -9.75 31.67 -12.95
CA ASN A 80 -9.29 30.34 -13.31
C ASN A 80 -7.89 30.38 -13.93
N TYR A 81 -7.28 29.21 -14.08
CA TYR A 81 -6.06 29.05 -14.86
C TYR A 81 -6.39 28.87 -16.34
N ASN A 82 -5.59 29.46 -17.22
CA ASN A 82 -5.77 29.40 -18.68
C ASN A 82 -5.72 27.95 -19.18
N SER A 83 -6.71 27.55 -19.98
CA SER A 83 -6.86 26.21 -20.54
C SER A 83 -6.42 26.07 -22.01
N GLU A 84 -5.92 27.14 -22.63
CA GLU A 84 -5.69 27.16 -24.08
C GLU A 84 -4.44 26.40 -24.54
N GLY A 85 -3.41 26.29 -23.68
CA GLY A 85 -2.16 25.63 -24.01
C GLY A 85 -2.26 24.12 -24.19
N LEU A 86 -1.28 23.52 -24.89
CA LEU A 86 -1.29 22.09 -25.25
C LEU A 86 -1.29 21.17 -24.03
N LEU A 87 -0.58 21.54 -22.96
CA LEU A 87 -0.55 20.81 -21.69
C LEU A 87 -1.91 20.88 -20.99
N GLN A 88 -2.52 22.07 -20.96
CA GLN A 88 -3.75 22.36 -20.24
C GLN A 88 -4.98 21.75 -20.92
N ARG A 89 -4.99 21.66 -22.26
CA ARG A 89 -6.00 20.88 -23.00
C ARG A 89 -5.98 19.39 -22.64
N ASN A 90 -4.81 18.85 -22.33
CA ASN A 90 -4.62 17.44 -21.97
C ASN A 90 -4.52 17.20 -20.46
N LEU A 91 -4.85 18.18 -19.63
CA LEU A 91 -4.68 18.12 -18.17
C LEU A 91 -5.38 16.90 -17.56
N PHE A 92 -6.58 16.56 -18.04
CA PHE A 92 -7.31 15.37 -17.59
C PHE A 92 -6.53 14.07 -17.85
N ASN A 93 -5.93 13.92 -19.04
CA ASN A 93 -5.13 12.74 -19.40
C ASN A 93 -3.85 12.65 -18.55
N LEU A 94 -3.22 13.79 -18.28
CA LEU A 94 -2.04 13.87 -17.41
C LEU A 94 -2.36 13.50 -15.96
N GLN A 95 -3.54 13.89 -15.46
CA GLN A 95 -4.00 13.47 -14.13
C GLN A 95 -4.29 11.97 -14.06
N ILE A 96 -4.87 11.37 -15.10
CA ILE A 96 -5.04 9.91 -15.19
C ILE A 96 -3.68 9.21 -15.17
N TYR A 97 -2.70 9.71 -15.93
CA TYR A 97 -1.35 9.18 -15.91
C TYR A 97 -0.70 9.32 -14.52
N ASN A 98 -0.91 10.43 -13.82
CA ASN A 98 -0.41 10.64 -12.46
C ASN A 98 -1.03 9.63 -11.47
N VAL A 99 -2.33 9.34 -11.57
CA VAL A 99 -2.98 8.28 -10.76
C VAL A 99 -2.42 6.90 -11.09
N PHE A 100 -2.20 6.60 -12.37
CA PHE A 100 -1.56 5.35 -12.79
C PHE A 100 -0.16 5.20 -12.20
N ALA A 101 0.67 6.25 -12.31
CA ALA A 101 2.03 6.28 -11.77
C ALA A 101 2.04 6.13 -10.24
N PHE A 102 1.09 6.74 -9.55
CA PHE A 102 0.91 6.60 -8.11
C PHE A 102 0.62 5.15 -7.70
N LEU A 103 -0.38 4.52 -8.33
CA LEU A 103 -0.71 3.11 -8.05
C LEU A 103 0.47 2.18 -8.35
N TRP A 104 1.19 2.45 -9.45
CA TRP A 104 2.37 1.68 -9.81
C TRP A 104 3.49 1.82 -8.79
N CYS A 105 3.78 3.03 -8.33
CA CYS A 105 4.78 3.29 -7.29
C CYS A 105 4.40 2.62 -5.96
N VAL A 106 3.14 2.72 -5.52
CA VAL A 106 2.66 2.06 -4.29
C VAL A 106 2.83 0.53 -4.39
N ASN A 107 2.41 -0.07 -5.50
CA ASN A 107 2.57 -1.50 -5.74
C ASN A 107 4.05 -1.92 -5.80
N PHE A 108 4.92 -1.08 -6.36
CA PHE A 108 6.36 -1.32 -6.40
C PHE A 108 6.98 -1.29 -5.00
N VAL A 109 6.63 -0.32 -4.16
CA VAL A 109 7.10 -0.25 -2.76
C VAL A 109 6.67 -1.49 -1.97
N ILE A 110 5.42 -1.95 -2.15
CA ILE A 110 4.93 -3.18 -1.54
C ILE A 110 5.70 -4.41 -2.05
N ALA A 111 5.95 -4.49 -3.37
CA ALA A 111 6.72 -5.57 -3.98
C ALA A 111 8.16 -5.63 -3.44
N LEU A 112 8.81 -4.47 -3.30
CA LEU A 112 10.13 -4.33 -2.67
C LEU A 112 10.11 -4.83 -1.23
N GLY A 113 9.06 -4.52 -0.47
CA GLY A 113 8.86 -5.02 0.88
C GLY A 113 8.73 -6.53 0.98
N HIS A 114 7.89 -7.13 0.14
CA HIS A 114 7.75 -8.59 0.07
C HIS A 114 9.08 -9.26 -0.29
N CYS A 115 9.76 -8.80 -1.34
CA CYS A 115 11.03 -9.39 -1.77
C CYS A 115 12.12 -9.27 -0.69
N THR A 116 12.20 -8.12 -0.03
CA THR A 116 13.18 -7.87 1.05
C THR A 116 12.95 -8.77 2.27
N LEU A 117 11.70 -8.85 2.74
CA LEU A 117 11.35 -9.72 3.87
C LEU A 117 11.55 -11.20 3.51
N ALA A 118 11.13 -11.60 2.31
CA ALA A 118 11.30 -12.98 1.84
C ALA A 118 12.78 -13.38 1.78
N GLY A 119 13.66 -12.52 1.27
CA GLY A 119 15.08 -12.85 1.21
C GLY A 119 15.71 -12.95 2.60
N ALA A 120 15.30 -12.11 3.56
CA ALA A 120 15.75 -12.24 4.95
C ALA A 120 15.28 -13.56 5.60
N PHE A 121 13.99 -13.90 5.47
CA PHE A 121 13.45 -15.15 6.03
C PHE A 121 13.98 -16.40 5.29
N GLY A 122 14.20 -16.29 3.99
CA GLY A 122 14.82 -17.34 3.17
C GLY A 122 16.27 -17.60 3.58
N SER A 123 17.07 -16.56 3.77
CA SER A 123 18.44 -16.69 4.30
C SER A 123 18.46 -17.34 5.67
N TYR A 124 17.48 -17.06 6.53
CA TYR A 124 17.32 -17.76 7.80
C TYR A 124 16.96 -19.24 7.60
N TYR A 125 15.97 -19.55 6.76
CA TYR A 125 15.50 -20.93 6.56
C TYR A 125 16.64 -21.83 6.05
N TRP A 126 17.30 -21.39 4.97
CA TRP A 126 18.34 -22.15 4.26
C TRP A 126 19.72 -22.11 4.92
N ALA A 127 19.90 -21.41 6.05
CA ALA A 127 21.10 -21.51 6.87
C ALA A 127 21.19 -22.92 7.50
N PHE A 128 22.27 -23.66 7.25
CA PHE A 128 22.40 -25.03 7.79
C PHE A 128 22.70 -25.00 9.29
N THR A 129 23.70 -24.22 9.69
CA THR A 129 24.12 -24.03 11.08
C THR A 129 23.59 -22.70 11.61
N LYS A 130 22.51 -22.74 12.38
CA LYS A 130 21.90 -21.55 12.99
C LYS A 130 22.54 -21.32 14.38
N PRO A 131 23.10 -20.13 14.69
CA PRO A 131 23.05 -18.88 13.93
C PRO A 131 24.26 -18.56 13.03
N ALA A 132 25.30 -19.40 12.99
CA ALA A 132 26.58 -19.11 12.34
C ALA A 132 26.46 -18.76 10.84
N ASP A 133 25.59 -19.45 10.10
CA ASP A 133 25.42 -19.29 8.65
C ASP A 133 24.42 -18.17 8.29
N ILE A 134 23.84 -17.48 9.28
CA ILE A 134 22.90 -16.38 9.04
C ILE A 134 23.72 -15.10 8.83
N PRO A 135 23.50 -14.35 7.74
CA PRO A 135 24.18 -13.07 7.55
C PRO A 135 23.95 -12.11 8.72
N THR A 136 24.93 -11.29 9.07
CA THR A 136 24.88 -10.35 10.20
C THR A 136 23.72 -9.35 10.07
N PHE A 137 23.47 -8.85 8.86
CA PHE A 137 22.38 -7.92 8.55
C PHE A 137 21.53 -8.43 7.39
N PRO A 138 20.72 -9.49 7.61
CA PRO A 138 20.03 -10.19 6.52
C PRO A 138 18.97 -9.31 5.85
N LEU A 139 18.35 -8.40 6.60
CA LEU A 139 17.38 -7.45 6.08
C LEU A 139 18.01 -6.43 5.11
N ILE A 140 19.09 -5.78 5.53
CA ILE A 140 19.77 -4.75 4.72
C ILE A 140 20.38 -5.38 3.47
N GLN A 141 21.04 -6.53 3.62
CA GLN A 141 21.59 -7.26 2.48
C GLN A 141 20.51 -7.69 1.49
N SER A 142 19.37 -8.19 1.98
CA SER A 142 18.25 -8.57 1.12
C SER A 142 17.63 -7.35 0.42
N PHE A 143 17.51 -6.22 1.11
CA PHE A 143 17.02 -4.97 0.53
C PHE A 143 17.93 -4.47 -0.60
N MET A 144 19.24 -4.42 -0.34
CA MET A 144 20.23 -4.02 -1.35
C MET A 144 20.26 -4.99 -2.53
N ARG A 145 20.12 -6.29 -2.29
CA ARG A 145 20.02 -7.30 -3.36
C ARG A 145 18.75 -7.09 -4.20
N ALA A 146 17.62 -6.79 -3.57
CA ALA A 146 16.37 -6.50 -4.27
C ALA A 146 16.49 -5.26 -5.17
N LEU A 147 17.11 -4.18 -4.67
CA LEU A 147 17.35 -2.95 -5.44
C LEU A 147 18.39 -3.12 -6.55
N ARG A 148 19.46 -3.90 -6.34
CA ARG A 148 20.52 -4.05 -7.33
C ARG A 148 20.17 -5.02 -8.46
N TYR A 149 19.46 -6.10 -8.15
CA TYR A 149 19.29 -7.22 -9.09
C TYR A 149 17.84 -7.52 -9.47
N HIS A 150 16.85 -7.05 -8.72
CA HIS A 150 15.46 -7.51 -8.90
C HIS A 150 14.45 -6.41 -9.23
N VAL A 151 14.86 -5.14 -9.32
CA VAL A 151 13.98 -3.99 -9.59
C VAL A 151 13.09 -4.20 -10.81
N GLY A 152 13.63 -4.68 -11.93
CA GLY A 152 12.85 -4.91 -13.15
C GLY A 152 11.72 -5.94 -12.95
N SER A 153 12.02 -7.06 -12.30
CA SER A 153 11.01 -8.09 -11.98
C SER A 153 9.94 -7.59 -11.01
N LEU A 154 10.34 -6.78 -10.01
CA LEU A 154 9.42 -6.18 -9.05
C LEU A 154 8.52 -5.12 -9.71
N ALA A 155 9.10 -4.26 -10.55
CA ALA A 155 8.37 -3.24 -11.30
C ALA A 155 7.39 -3.87 -12.29
N PHE A 156 7.78 -4.95 -12.97
CA PHE A 156 6.89 -5.68 -13.88
C PHE A 156 5.72 -6.33 -13.14
N GLY A 157 5.96 -7.02 -12.02
CA GLY A 157 4.88 -7.57 -11.19
C GLY A 157 3.94 -6.49 -10.65
N ALA A 158 4.50 -5.36 -10.20
CA ALA A 158 3.74 -4.19 -9.76
C ALA A 158 2.91 -3.58 -10.88
N LEU A 159 3.42 -3.55 -12.11
CA LEU A 159 2.72 -3.04 -13.29
C LEU A 159 1.49 -3.90 -13.61
N ILE A 160 1.63 -5.23 -13.61
CA ILE A 160 0.51 -6.16 -13.84
C ILE A 160 -0.62 -5.91 -12.83
N LEU A 161 -0.27 -5.79 -11.54
CA LEU A 161 -1.26 -5.51 -10.50
C LEU A 161 -1.93 -4.14 -10.71
N THR A 162 -1.15 -3.13 -11.09
CA THR A 162 -1.65 -1.77 -11.34
C THR A 162 -2.65 -1.73 -12.49
N LEU A 163 -2.39 -2.46 -13.59
CA LEU A 163 -3.32 -2.54 -14.72
C LEU A 163 -4.67 -3.12 -14.30
N VAL A 164 -4.68 -4.19 -13.50
CA VAL A 164 -5.93 -4.79 -12.99
C VAL A 164 -6.66 -3.84 -12.04
N GLN A 165 -5.92 -3.14 -11.16
CA GLN A 165 -6.50 -2.15 -10.26
C GLN A 165 -7.12 -0.96 -11.01
N MET A 166 -6.46 -0.49 -12.06
CA MET A 166 -6.98 0.59 -12.91
C MET A 166 -8.30 0.20 -13.58
N VAL A 167 -8.39 -1.01 -14.14
CA VAL A 167 -9.66 -1.49 -14.73
C VAL A 167 -10.76 -1.54 -13.66
N ARG A 168 -10.45 -2.01 -12.45
CA ARG A 168 -11.41 -2.03 -11.34
C ARG A 168 -11.88 -0.64 -10.95
N ILE A 169 -10.97 0.34 -10.82
CA ILE A 169 -11.31 1.73 -10.49
C ILE A 169 -12.20 2.33 -11.58
N ILE A 170 -11.90 2.07 -12.85
CA ILE A 170 -12.73 2.52 -13.98
C ILE A 170 -14.13 1.90 -13.92
N LEU A 171 -14.25 0.59 -13.65
CA LEU A 171 -15.56 -0.07 -13.49
C LEU A 171 -16.36 0.50 -12.32
N GLU A 172 -15.72 0.80 -11.19
CA GLU A 172 -16.37 1.45 -10.04
C GLU A 172 -16.84 2.88 -10.39
N TYR A 173 -16.02 3.64 -11.11
CA TYR A 173 -16.38 4.98 -11.59
C TYR A 173 -17.55 4.96 -12.57
N LEU A 174 -17.53 4.07 -13.56
CA LEU A 174 -18.60 3.95 -14.56
C LEU A 174 -19.93 3.54 -13.92
N ASP A 175 -19.91 2.59 -12.99
CA ASP A 175 -21.12 2.18 -12.28
C ASP A 175 -21.70 3.33 -11.45
N HIS A 176 -20.86 4.12 -10.79
CA HIS A 176 -21.32 5.31 -10.06
C HIS A 176 -21.91 6.36 -11.01
N LYS A 177 -21.29 6.59 -12.16
CA LYS A 177 -21.73 7.60 -13.13
C LYS A 177 -23.04 7.23 -13.84
N PHE A 178 -23.26 5.94 -14.10
CA PHE A 178 -24.45 5.47 -14.82
C PHE A 178 -25.56 4.93 -13.91
N LYS A 179 -25.44 5.10 -12.59
CA LYS A 179 -26.36 4.51 -11.61
C LYS A 179 -27.83 4.85 -11.86
N GLU A 180 -28.13 6.05 -12.36
CA GLU A 180 -29.50 6.50 -12.65
C GLU A 180 -30.02 6.07 -14.04
N ALA A 181 -29.13 5.71 -14.97
CA ALA A 181 -29.46 5.34 -16.35
C ALA A 181 -29.38 3.82 -16.61
N GLN A 182 -29.23 3.00 -15.55
CA GLN A 182 -28.99 1.57 -15.69
C GLN A 182 -30.28 0.76 -15.94
N ASN A 183 -30.32 0.08 -17.08
CA ASN A 183 -31.26 -1.02 -17.32
C ASN A 183 -30.90 -2.25 -16.45
N PRO A 184 -31.86 -3.14 -16.12
CA PRO A 184 -31.60 -4.35 -15.32
C PRO A 184 -30.46 -5.23 -15.87
N CYS A 185 -30.35 -5.35 -17.19
CA CYS A 185 -29.27 -6.09 -17.85
C CYS A 185 -27.88 -5.45 -17.61
N THR A 186 -27.77 -4.13 -17.74
CA THR A 186 -26.51 -3.39 -17.50
C THR A 186 -26.08 -3.52 -16.04
N ARG A 187 -27.02 -3.46 -15.10
CA ARG A 187 -26.75 -3.66 -13.67
C ARG A 187 -26.20 -5.06 -13.37
N PHE A 188 -26.77 -6.09 -13.99
CA PHE A 188 -26.28 -7.46 -13.87
C PHE A 188 -24.86 -7.62 -14.42
N ILE A 189 -24.59 -7.09 -15.63
CA ILE A 189 -23.26 -7.15 -16.25
C ILE A 189 -22.22 -6.40 -15.41
N MET A 190 -22.52 -5.20 -14.93
CA MET A 190 -21.62 -4.43 -14.07
C MET A 190 -21.31 -5.16 -12.76
N CYS A 191 -22.30 -5.80 -12.14
CA CYS A 191 -22.11 -6.64 -10.97
C CYS A 191 -21.14 -7.81 -11.24
N CYS A 192 -21.37 -8.53 -12.35
CA CYS A 192 -20.52 -9.65 -12.77
C CYS A 192 -19.07 -9.21 -13.04
N LEU A 193 -18.88 -8.13 -13.82
CA LEU A 193 -17.54 -7.59 -14.12
C LEU A 193 -16.81 -7.14 -12.85
N LYS A 194 -17.48 -6.43 -11.94
CA LYS A 194 -16.90 -6.02 -10.66
C LYS A 194 -16.43 -7.21 -9.84
N CYS A 195 -17.26 -8.26 -9.75
CA CYS A 195 -16.90 -9.50 -9.06
C CYS A 195 -15.69 -10.17 -9.72
N CYS A 196 -15.70 -10.35 -11.04
CA CYS A 196 -14.60 -10.97 -11.79
C CYS A 196 -13.28 -10.22 -11.63
N PHE A 197 -13.28 -8.89 -11.76
CA PHE A 197 -12.06 -8.09 -11.59
C PHE A 197 -11.60 -7.99 -10.14
N TRP A 198 -12.51 -8.05 -9.17
CA TRP A 198 -12.15 -8.18 -7.75
C TRP A 198 -11.44 -9.52 -7.49
N CYS A 199 -11.99 -10.62 -8.01
CA CYS A 199 -11.36 -11.95 -7.94
C CYS A 199 -9.99 -11.97 -8.64
N LEU A 200 -9.90 -11.36 -9.82
CA LEU A 200 -8.64 -11.26 -10.57
C LEU A 200 -7.60 -10.45 -9.80
N GLU A 201 -7.97 -9.31 -9.21
CA GLU A 201 -7.04 -8.50 -8.40
C GLU A 201 -6.51 -9.32 -7.21
N LYS A 202 -7.38 -10.05 -6.51
CA LYS A 202 -6.98 -10.93 -5.40
C LYS A 202 -6.04 -12.05 -5.86
N PHE A 203 -6.34 -12.66 -6.99
CA PHE A 203 -5.52 -13.72 -7.58
C PHE A 203 -4.14 -13.21 -8.02
N ILE A 204 -4.08 -12.05 -8.69
CA ILE A 204 -2.81 -11.43 -9.09
C ILE A 204 -1.99 -11.01 -7.87
N LYS A 205 -2.62 -10.47 -6.81
CA LYS A 205 -1.94 -10.19 -5.54
C LYS A 205 -1.32 -11.45 -4.94
N PHE A 206 -2.05 -12.56 -4.95
CA PHE A 206 -1.56 -13.86 -4.48
C PHE A 206 -0.37 -14.35 -5.30
N ILE A 207 -0.46 -14.35 -6.64
CA ILE A 207 0.66 -14.77 -7.51
C ILE A 207 1.87 -13.87 -7.30
N ASN A 208 1.69 -12.55 -7.32
CA ASN A 208 2.79 -11.59 -7.16
C ASN A 208 3.54 -11.82 -5.84
N ARG A 209 2.81 -11.94 -4.72
CA ARG A 209 3.41 -12.19 -3.41
C ARG A 209 4.28 -13.44 -3.40
N ASN A 210 3.78 -14.55 -3.93
CA ASN A 210 4.52 -15.81 -3.98
C ASN A 210 5.66 -15.80 -5.01
N ALA A 211 5.49 -15.09 -6.13
CA ALA A 211 6.55 -14.86 -7.12
C ALA A 211 7.72 -14.07 -6.52
N TYR A 212 7.44 -13.02 -5.73
CA TYR A 212 8.47 -12.23 -5.06
C TYR A 212 9.27 -13.05 -4.04
N ILE A 213 8.63 -14.03 -3.37
CA ILE A 213 9.33 -14.99 -2.51
C ILE A 213 10.33 -15.81 -3.34
N MET A 214 9.89 -16.38 -4.45
CA MET A 214 10.75 -17.17 -5.33
C MET A 214 11.87 -16.35 -5.97
N ILE A 215 11.62 -15.09 -6.33
CA ILE A 215 12.66 -14.16 -6.80
C ILE A 215 13.69 -13.93 -5.68
N ALA A 216 13.26 -13.70 -4.45
CA ALA A 216 14.16 -13.39 -3.34
C ALA A 216 15.08 -14.55 -2.96
N ILE A 217 14.62 -15.80 -3.16
CA ILE A 217 15.37 -17.03 -2.85
C ILE A 217 16.27 -17.43 -4.03
N TYR A 218 15.75 -17.45 -5.26
CA TYR A 218 16.44 -18.03 -6.42
C TYR A 218 16.95 -17.02 -7.44
N GLY A 219 16.55 -15.75 -7.35
CA GLY A 219 17.02 -14.69 -8.24
C GLY A 219 16.57 -14.82 -9.71
N LYS A 220 15.53 -15.62 -9.99
CA LYS A 220 14.99 -15.77 -11.36
C LYS A 220 14.08 -14.60 -11.74
N ASN A 221 13.79 -14.43 -13.03
CA ASN A 221 12.83 -13.42 -13.50
C ASN A 221 11.40 -13.68 -13.00
N PHE A 222 10.53 -12.67 -13.12
CA PHE A 222 9.17 -12.71 -12.59
C PHE A 222 8.34 -13.88 -13.12
N CYS A 223 8.24 -14.07 -14.44
CA CYS A 223 7.37 -15.09 -15.03
C CYS A 223 7.77 -16.51 -14.62
N VAL A 224 9.08 -16.80 -14.62
CA VAL A 224 9.59 -18.11 -14.18
C VAL A 224 9.33 -18.33 -12.69
N SER A 225 9.56 -17.30 -11.87
CA SER A 225 9.32 -17.37 -10.42
C SER A 225 7.84 -17.54 -10.09
N ALA A 226 6.95 -16.83 -10.79
CA ALA A 226 5.50 -16.95 -10.66
C ALA A 226 5.02 -18.35 -11.04
N LYS A 227 5.48 -18.90 -12.17
CA LYS A 227 5.15 -20.26 -12.61
C LYS A 227 5.59 -21.31 -11.57
N ASN A 228 6.83 -21.21 -11.09
CA ASN A 228 7.36 -22.17 -10.12
C ASN A 228 6.63 -22.08 -8.79
N ALA A 229 6.41 -20.87 -8.28
CA ALA A 229 5.64 -20.65 -7.05
C ALA A 229 4.22 -21.23 -7.16
N PHE A 230 3.51 -20.90 -8.24
CA PHE A 230 2.15 -21.36 -8.47
C PHE A 230 2.08 -22.89 -8.60
N SER A 231 2.99 -23.50 -9.36
CA SER A 231 3.04 -24.96 -9.54
C SER A 231 3.31 -25.68 -8.22
N LEU A 232 4.24 -25.19 -7.41
CA LEU A 232 4.56 -25.74 -6.09
C LEU A 232 3.37 -25.66 -5.14
N LEU A 233 2.68 -24.52 -5.10
CA LEU A 233 1.52 -24.29 -4.23
C LEU A 233 0.32 -25.15 -4.68
N MET A 234 0.06 -25.26 -5.98
CA MET A 234 -1.04 -26.08 -6.49
C MET A 234 -0.87 -27.57 -6.19
N ARG A 235 0.37 -28.08 -6.26
CA ARG A 235 0.67 -29.47 -5.87
C ARG A 235 0.45 -29.75 -4.38
N ASN A 236 0.48 -28.70 -3.55
CA ASN A 236 0.34 -28.78 -2.10
C ASN A 236 -0.88 -28.00 -1.59
N ILE A 237 -1.92 -27.84 -2.41
CA ILE A 237 -3.02 -26.90 -2.14
C ILE A 237 -3.73 -27.11 -0.80
N VAL A 238 -3.90 -28.36 -0.36
CA VAL A 238 -4.51 -28.66 0.95
C VAL A 238 -3.68 -28.05 2.08
N ARG A 239 -2.35 -28.17 2.03
CA ARG A 239 -1.46 -27.58 3.04
C ARG A 239 -1.47 -26.07 2.99
N VAL A 240 -1.53 -25.49 1.79
CA VAL A 240 -1.64 -24.04 1.58
C VAL A 240 -2.90 -23.51 2.26
N VAL A 241 -4.06 -24.11 1.97
CA VAL A 241 -5.36 -23.68 2.52
C VAL A 241 -5.38 -23.79 4.05
N VAL A 242 -4.90 -24.91 4.61
CA VAL A 242 -4.86 -25.08 6.08
C VAL A 242 -3.97 -24.03 6.72
N LEU A 243 -2.77 -23.82 6.18
CA LEU A 243 -1.83 -22.84 6.73
C LEU A 243 -2.36 -21.41 6.63
N ASP A 244 -2.95 -21.04 5.50
CA ASP A 244 -3.58 -19.73 5.29
C ASP A 244 -4.68 -19.47 6.34
N LYS A 245 -5.60 -20.43 6.53
CA LYS A 245 -6.70 -20.30 7.51
C LYS A 245 -6.24 -20.23 8.96
N VAL A 246 -5.26 -21.06 9.34
CA VAL A 246 -4.71 -21.04 10.71
C VAL A 246 -3.95 -19.72 10.95
N THR A 247 -3.17 -19.27 9.97
CA THR A 247 -2.40 -18.03 10.07
C THR A 247 -3.32 -16.82 10.18
N ASP A 248 -4.35 -16.74 9.35
CA ASP A 248 -5.34 -15.67 9.40
C ASP A 248 -6.04 -15.60 10.76
N LEU A 249 -6.45 -16.75 11.31
CA LEU A 249 -7.09 -16.82 12.63
C LEU A 249 -6.15 -16.33 13.75
N LEU A 250 -4.90 -16.82 13.76
CA LEU A 250 -3.92 -16.43 14.78
C LEU A 250 -3.57 -14.93 14.70
N LEU A 251 -3.33 -14.42 13.50
CA LEU A 251 -3.03 -13.00 13.29
C LEU A 251 -4.25 -12.12 13.60
N PHE A 252 -5.48 -12.60 13.36
CA PHE A 252 -6.70 -11.90 13.74
C PHE A 252 -6.83 -11.75 15.25
N PHE A 253 -6.66 -12.85 16.01
CA PHE A 253 -6.67 -12.77 17.48
C PHE A 253 -5.54 -11.88 18.02
N GLY A 254 -4.35 -11.94 17.42
CA GLY A 254 -3.24 -11.06 17.79
C GLY A 254 -3.59 -9.58 17.60
N LYS A 255 -4.18 -9.22 16.45
CA LYS A 255 -4.66 -7.85 16.18
C LYS A 255 -5.74 -7.42 17.17
N LEU A 256 -6.72 -8.28 17.43
CA LEU A 256 -7.82 -8.01 18.35
C LEU A 256 -7.32 -7.78 19.77
N LEU A 257 -6.36 -8.57 20.24
CA LEU A 257 -5.75 -8.41 21.56
C LEU A 257 -5.03 -7.07 21.68
N VAL A 258 -4.19 -6.71 20.70
CA VAL A 258 -3.45 -5.43 20.73
C VAL A 258 -4.41 -4.24 20.69
N VAL A 259 -5.34 -4.23 19.75
CA VAL A 259 -6.28 -3.10 19.56
C VAL A 259 -7.27 -3.02 20.72
N GLY A 260 -7.78 -4.16 21.18
CA GLY A 260 -8.68 -4.24 22.33
C GLY A 260 -8.00 -3.82 23.63
N GLY A 261 -6.79 -4.32 23.88
CA GLY A 261 -6.01 -3.95 25.07
C GLY A 261 -5.69 -2.46 25.11
N VAL A 262 -5.21 -1.89 24.00
CA VAL A 262 -4.96 -0.44 23.90
C VAL A 262 -6.25 0.37 24.01
N GLY A 263 -7.35 -0.10 23.42
CA GLY A 263 -8.66 0.55 23.52
C GLY A 263 -9.21 0.58 24.95
N VAL A 264 -9.07 -0.52 25.70
CA VAL A 264 -9.46 -0.60 27.12
C VAL A 264 -8.60 0.35 27.96
N LEU A 265 -7.28 0.36 27.75
CA LEU A 265 -6.37 1.28 28.44
C LEU A 265 -6.71 2.74 28.13
N ALA A 266 -6.97 3.07 26.86
CA ALA A 266 -7.40 4.40 26.45
C ALA A 266 -8.73 4.80 27.11
N PHE A 267 -9.70 3.88 27.19
CA PHE A 267 -10.96 4.12 27.87
C PHE A 267 -10.75 4.44 29.37
N PHE A 268 -9.97 3.64 30.09
CA PHE A 268 -9.72 3.91 31.51
C PHE A 268 -8.94 5.20 31.76
N PHE A 269 -8.00 5.54 30.86
CA PHE A 269 -7.24 6.78 30.92
C PHE A 269 -8.13 8.01 30.67
N PHE A 270 -8.88 8.04 29.56
CA PHE A 270 -9.73 9.18 29.21
C PHE A 270 -11.03 9.27 30.03
N SER A 271 -11.47 8.16 30.66
CA SER A 271 -12.57 8.16 31.64
C SER A 271 -12.11 8.64 33.04
N GLY A 272 -10.83 8.94 33.25
CA GLY A 272 -10.31 9.43 34.53
C GLY A 272 -10.30 8.39 35.65
N ARG A 273 -10.41 7.09 35.33
CA ARG A 273 -10.38 6.00 36.33
C ARG A 273 -8.97 5.60 36.74
N ILE A 274 -7.96 5.98 35.96
CA ILE A 274 -6.54 5.85 36.28
C ILE A 274 -6.03 7.24 36.70
N GLN A 275 -5.76 7.42 37.98
CA GLN A 275 -5.04 8.61 38.48
C GLN A 275 -3.55 8.41 38.20
N THR A 276 -2.97 9.23 37.33
CA THR A 276 -1.52 9.20 37.10
C THR A 276 -0.81 9.80 38.33
N PRO A 277 0.28 9.18 38.81
CA PRO A 277 1.05 9.73 39.92
C PRO A 277 1.88 10.91 39.41
N GLY A 278 1.32 12.12 39.45
CA GLY A 278 2.03 13.35 39.09
C GLY A 278 1.09 14.55 38.98
N THR A 279 1.42 15.65 39.65
CA THR A 279 0.67 16.92 39.68
C THR A 279 0.68 17.69 38.34
N THR A 280 1.27 17.13 37.28
CA THR A 280 1.45 17.78 35.97
C THR A 280 0.45 17.33 34.89
N PHE A 281 -0.23 16.19 35.06
CA PHE A 281 -1.21 15.67 34.10
C PHE A 281 -2.59 15.56 34.74
N GLN A 282 -3.25 16.70 34.98
CA GLN A 282 -4.67 16.69 35.31
C GLN A 282 -5.48 16.34 34.04
N THR A 283 -6.22 15.24 34.10
CA THR A 283 -7.24 14.88 33.12
C THR A 283 -8.33 15.94 33.17
N ALA A 284 -8.23 16.97 32.33
CA ALA A 284 -9.33 17.89 32.10
C ALA A 284 -10.55 17.08 31.65
N ALA A 285 -11.72 17.33 32.25
CA ALA A 285 -12.95 16.68 31.86
C ALA A 285 -13.23 16.98 30.37
N LEU A 286 -12.89 16.02 29.50
CA LEU A 286 -13.12 16.13 28.07
C LEU A 286 -14.62 15.96 27.81
N ASN A 287 -15.27 16.99 27.30
CA ASN A 287 -16.67 16.94 26.86
C ASN A 287 -16.93 15.79 25.86
N TYR A 288 -15.91 15.41 25.06
CA TYR A 288 -15.97 14.32 24.09
C TYR A 288 -14.79 13.35 24.24
N TYR A 289 -14.71 12.65 25.38
CA TYR A 289 -13.67 11.64 25.65
C TYR A 289 -13.63 10.47 24.65
N TRP A 290 -14.73 10.22 23.91
CA TRP A 290 -14.79 9.19 22.87
C TRP A 290 -13.91 9.47 21.65
N MET A 291 -13.75 10.75 21.26
CA MET A 291 -12.96 11.12 20.08
C MET A 291 -11.50 10.64 20.20
N PRO A 292 -10.74 10.99 21.26
CA PRO A 292 -9.36 10.53 21.39
C PRO A 292 -9.25 9.01 21.53
N ILE A 293 -10.24 8.34 22.14
CA ILE A 293 -10.27 6.86 22.20
C ILE A 293 -10.37 6.27 20.78
N ILE A 294 -11.30 6.76 19.96
CA ILE A 294 -11.47 6.29 18.56
C ILE A 294 -10.18 6.53 17.77
N THR A 295 -9.54 7.70 17.92
CA THR A 295 -8.26 8.00 17.26
C THR A 295 -7.16 7.04 17.70
N VAL A 296 -7.04 6.76 19.01
CA VAL A 296 -6.05 5.82 19.56
C VAL A 296 -6.31 4.39 19.07
N VAL A 297 -7.56 3.93 19.08
CA VAL A 297 -7.95 2.59 18.59
C VAL A 297 -7.65 2.45 17.09
N PHE A 298 -7.99 3.46 16.30
CA PHE A 298 -7.70 3.47 14.86
C PHE A 298 -6.19 3.45 14.60
N GLY A 299 -5.42 4.29 15.30
CA GLY A 299 -3.96 4.30 15.21
C GLY A 299 -3.34 2.96 15.63
N ALA A 300 -3.81 2.37 16.73
CA ALA A 300 -3.37 1.05 17.19
C ALA A 300 -3.66 -0.04 16.16
N TYR A 301 -4.83 0.01 15.50
CA TYR A 301 -5.17 -0.93 14.43
C TYR A 301 -4.23 -0.80 13.23
N MET A 302 -3.93 0.43 12.77
CA MET A 302 -3.00 0.64 11.66
C MET A 302 -1.60 0.11 11.98
N ILE A 303 -1.11 0.40 13.19
CA ILE A 303 0.20 -0.06 13.67
C ILE A 303 0.22 -1.60 13.75
N ALA A 304 -0.76 -2.20 14.44
CA ALA A 304 -0.88 -3.65 14.55
C ALA A 304 -0.94 -4.31 13.17
N HIS A 305 -1.74 -3.77 12.24
CA HIS A 305 -1.83 -4.27 10.88
C HIS A 305 -0.46 -4.27 10.18
N GLY A 306 0.31 -3.17 10.29
CA GLY A 306 1.67 -3.06 9.75
C GLY A 306 2.60 -4.13 10.32
N PHE A 307 2.68 -4.29 11.64
CA PHE A 307 3.54 -5.29 12.27
C PHE A 307 3.13 -6.73 11.92
N PHE A 308 1.84 -7.07 12.02
CA PHE A 308 1.35 -8.40 11.68
C PHE A 308 1.51 -8.74 10.19
N SER A 309 1.63 -7.76 9.30
CA SER A 309 1.93 -8.02 7.89
C SER A 309 3.31 -8.66 7.68
N VAL A 310 4.30 -8.31 8.52
CA VAL A 310 5.63 -8.92 8.51
C VAL A 310 5.57 -10.38 8.91
N TYR A 311 4.80 -10.68 9.96
CA TYR A 311 4.57 -12.06 10.41
C TYR A 311 3.92 -12.89 9.29
N ASN A 312 2.88 -12.34 8.65
CA ASN A 312 2.25 -13.02 7.53
C ASN A 312 3.25 -13.29 6.39
N MET A 313 4.10 -12.31 6.04
CA MET A 313 5.15 -12.51 5.04
C MET A 313 6.19 -13.57 5.44
N GLY A 314 6.54 -13.63 6.72
CA GLY A 314 7.43 -14.65 7.27
C GLY A 314 6.84 -16.05 7.18
N VAL A 315 5.57 -16.21 7.56
CA VAL A 315 4.87 -17.50 7.48
C VAL A 315 4.84 -18.02 6.04
N ASP A 316 4.41 -17.19 5.07
CA ASP A 316 4.37 -17.62 3.66
C ASP A 316 5.76 -17.96 3.12
N THR A 317 6.77 -17.16 3.47
CA THR A 317 8.15 -17.42 3.01
C THR A 317 8.67 -18.73 3.57
N LEU A 318 8.54 -18.96 4.87
CA LEU A 318 9.00 -20.19 5.52
C LEU A 318 8.24 -21.40 5.01
N PHE A 319 6.92 -21.26 4.78
CA PHE A 319 6.10 -22.32 4.22
C PHE A 319 6.52 -22.67 2.79
N LEU A 320 6.77 -21.67 1.94
CA LEU A 320 7.21 -21.90 0.58
C LEU A 320 8.61 -22.53 0.55
N CYS A 321 9.54 -22.08 1.40
CA CYS A 321 10.84 -22.73 1.58
C CYS A 321 10.69 -24.18 2.05
N PHE A 322 9.75 -24.44 2.95
CA PHE A 322 9.44 -25.78 3.44
C PHE A 322 8.91 -26.71 2.34
N LEU A 323 8.00 -26.23 1.49
CA LEU A 323 7.53 -27.00 0.35
C LEU A 323 8.68 -27.31 -0.64
N GLU A 324 9.54 -26.34 -0.93
CA GLU A 324 10.73 -26.55 -1.76
C GLU A 324 11.71 -27.55 -1.14
N ASP A 325 11.95 -27.47 0.17
CA ASP A 325 12.82 -28.38 0.92
C ASP A 325 12.32 -29.82 0.84
N LEU A 326 11.00 -30.04 0.92
CA LEU A 326 10.40 -31.36 0.74
C LEU A 326 10.54 -31.93 -0.66
N GLU A 327 10.54 -31.09 -1.70
CA GLU A 327 10.66 -31.57 -3.09
C GLU A 327 12.12 -31.79 -3.51
N ARG A 328 13.05 -30.99 -2.98
CA ARG A 328 14.46 -31.02 -3.40
C ARG A 328 15.31 -31.93 -2.55
N ASN A 329 15.00 -32.05 -1.26
CA ASN A 329 15.82 -32.78 -0.31
C ASN A 329 15.17 -34.11 0.09
N ASP A 330 16.00 -35.14 0.25
CA ASP A 330 15.60 -36.50 0.60
C ASP A 330 16.14 -36.93 1.98
N GLY A 331 16.89 -36.05 2.64
CA GLY A 331 17.54 -36.33 3.91
C GLY A 331 18.84 -37.12 3.77
N SER A 332 19.36 -37.32 2.56
CA SER A 332 20.70 -37.87 2.36
C SER A 332 21.79 -36.89 2.81
N PRO A 333 23.02 -37.35 3.07
CA PRO A 333 24.14 -36.46 3.37
C PRO A 333 24.41 -35.42 2.27
N GLN A 334 24.08 -35.74 1.01
CA GLN A 334 24.22 -34.84 -0.13
C GLN A 334 23.06 -33.83 -0.24
N LYS A 335 21.86 -34.20 0.23
CA LYS A 335 20.65 -33.38 0.17
C LYS A 335 19.86 -33.45 1.50
N PRO A 336 20.42 -32.88 2.59
CA PRO A 336 19.77 -32.88 3.88
C PRO A 336 18.57 -31.92 3.90
N TYR A 337 17.58 -32.21 4.73
CA TYR A 337 16.50 -31.28 5.04
C TYR A 337 17.02 -30.10 5.88
N PHE A 338 16.59 -28.89 5.52
CA PHE A 338 16.92 -27.63 6.21
C PHE A 338 15.87 -27.23 7.25
N MET A 339 14.68 -27.83 7.19
CA MET A 339 13.58 -27.60 8.11
C MET A 339 13.95 -27.90 9.58
N SER A 340 13.21 -27.32 10.52
CA SER A 340 13.47 -27.50 11.96
C SER A 340 13.31 -28.97 12.40
N LYS A 341 14.03 -29.36 13.47
CA LYS A 341 13.93 -30.71 14.07
C LYS A 341 12.49 -31.06 14.51
N ASN A 342 11.75 -30.08 15.03
CA ASN A 342 10.35 -30.26 15.42
C ASN A 342 9.47 -30.56 14.20
N LEU A 343 9.66 -29.83 13.10
CA LEU A 343 8.90 -30.04 11.87
C LEU A 343 9.24 -31.39 11.22
N MET A 344 10.51 -31.77 11.19
CA MET A 344 10.96 -33.11 10.77
C MET A 344 10.27 -34.21 11.58
N LYS A 345 10.20 -34.05 12.90
CA LYS A 345 9.54 -35.01 13.80
C LYS A 345 8.04 -35.12 13.51
N ILE A 346 7.35 -33.99 13.31
CA ILE A 346 5.91 -33.95 12.98
C ILE A 346 5.62 -34.66 11.65
N LEU A 347 6.51 -34.51 10.67
CA LEU A 347 6.36 -35.12 9.34
C LEU A 347 6.98 -36.51 9.22
N ASN A 348 7.53 -37.04 10.31
CA ASN A 348 8.26 -38.30 10.35
C ASN A 348 9.39 -38.39 9.30
N LYS A 349 10.13 -37.29 9.13
CA LYS A 349 11.33 -37.17 8.28
C LYS A 349 12.58 -37.06 9.14
N LYS A 350 13.73 -37.52 8.65
CA LYS A 350 15.03 -37.44 9.34
C LYS A 350 16.16 -37.29 8.32
N ASN A 351 17.19 -36.53 8.70
CA ASN A 351 18.47 -36.53 7.97
C ASN A 351 19.27 -37.76 8.36
N LYS A 352 19.78 -38.49 7.36
CA LYS A 352 20.64 -39.65 7.53
C LYS A 352 22.01 -39.17 8.02
N ALA A 353 22.58 -39.89 8.98
CA ALA A 353 23.95 -39.64 9.41
C ALA A 353 24.91 -39.93 8.23
N PRO A 354 26.01 -39.16 8.08
CA PRO A 354 27.08 -39.57 7.18
C PRO A 354 27.59 -40.94 7.62
N LYS A 355 27.82 -41.84 6.66
CA LYS A 355 28.51 -43.10 6.94
C LYS A 355 29.92 -42.72 7.43
N THR A 356 30.20 -43.00 8.69
CA THR A 356 31.57 -43.02 9.21
C THR A 356 32.20 -44.31 8.70
N ASP A 357 33.04 -44.18 7.68
CA ASP A 357 33.95 -45.26 7.26
C ASP A 357 35.13 -45.34 8.23
#